data_AF-A0A353MC49-F1
#
_entry.id   AF-A0A353MC49-F1
#
_cell.length_a   1.000
_cell.length_b   1.000
_cell.length_c   1.000
_cell.angle_alpha   90.00
_cell.angle_beta   90.00
_cell.angle_gamma   90.00
#
_symmetry.space_group_name_H-M   'P 1'
#
loop_
_entity.id
_entity.type
_entity.pdbx_description
1 polymer ?
#
loop_
_entity_poly.entity_id
_entity_poly.type
_entity_poly.pdbx_seq_one_letter_code
_entity_poly.pdbx_strand_id
1 'polypeptide(L)'
;MIKTVQKLLDRNFVVGYFIPACFFVFCNAMILHQLYYWEFNKEEALSDASLFSLVSWLFGVLLSICNWRVIRTLEGYGSFNPLGVFRFFHVWNYKRHKKKLESLTLELSNYSDKDRLRALKHKLSMRKVYLADHYPNNPLWIKGTGFGNTIRAFEVYPKIMYGAESIYIWDRMVAVISKEFMEIINESKSRVDFWVNVLFLLIILAAEVLILDMSDTMKMPWWLYLVFLLLFLLGSKGAKDSAREWGVSIKSAFDIYLPVLYKKLNFQTPATKSEEWQNWHDFSTAISHKDPLLIPKKKFEA
;
A
#
# COMPACT_ATOMS: atom_id res chain seq x y z
N MET A 1 -0.31 29.76 -7.94
CA MET A 1 -0.82 28.91 -9.02
C MET A 1 0.31 28.09 -9.68
N ILE A 2 1.41 28.71 -10.14
CA ILE A 2 2.55 28.02 -10.80
C ILE A 2 3.19 26.90 -9.93
N LYS A 3 3.39 27.13 -8.63
CA LYS A 3 3.93 26.08 -7.72
C LYS A 3 3.02 24.86 -7.56
N THR A 4 1.71 25.03 -7.72
CA THR A 4 0.74 23.92 -7.66
C THR A 4 0.78 23.09 -8.94
N VAL A 5 0.95 23.75 -10.10
CA VAL A 5 1.14 23.09 -11.40
C VAL A 5 2.47 22.33 -11.44
N GLN A 6 3.56 22.88 -10.89
CA GLN A 6 4.84 22.17 -10.78
C GLN A 6 4.74 20.89 -9.93
N LYS A 7 3.91 20.88 -8.88
CA LYS A 7 3.65 19.64 -8.10
C LYS A 7 2.84 18.60 -8.89
N LEU A 8 1.99 19.02 -9.84
CA LEU A 8 1.26 18.12 -10.73
C LEU A 8 2.16 17.49 -11.81
N LEU A 9 3.38 17.99 -12.00
CA LEU A 9 4.42 17.38 -12.83
C LEU A 9 5.54 16.74 -11.99
N ASP A 10 5.31 16.54 -10.68
CA ASP A 10 6.25 15.81 -9.85
C ASP A 10 6.42 14.38 -10.38
N ARG A 11 7.64 13.84 -10.27
CA ARG A 11 7.98 12.47 -10.66
C ARG A 11 7.00 11.45 -10.05
N ASN A 12 6.56 11.67 -8.82
CA ASN A 12 5.59 10.80 -8.16
C ASN A 12 4.22 10.81 -8.84
N PHE A 13 3.78 11.97 -9.35
CA PHE A 13 2.53 12.05 -10.11
C PHE A 13 2.66 11.32 -11.45
N VAL A 14 3.77 11.56 -12.15
CA VAL A 14 4.04 10.94 -13.45
C VAL A 14 4.04 9.42 -13.34
N VAL A 15 4.78 8.89 -12.36
CA VAL A 15 4.87 7.44 -12.12
C VAL A 15 3.56 6.88 -11.60
N GLY A 16 2.96 7.48 -10.56
CA GLY A 16 1.79 6.91 -9.89
C GLY A 16 0.51 6.95 -10.72
N TYR A 17 0.35 7.96 -11.59
CA TYR A 17 -0.94 8.29 -12.20
C TYR A 17 -0.89 8.52 -13.70
N PHE A 18 0.06 9.33 -14.19
CA PHE A 18 0.10 9.68 -15.62
C PHE A 18 0.45 8.49 -16.51
N ILE A 19 1.45 7.68 -16.16
CA ILE A 19 1.84 6.50 -16.97
C ILE A 19 0.69 5.48 -17.06
N PRO A 20 0.04 5.06 -15.96
CA PRO A 20 -1.15 4.20 -16.03
C PRO A 20 -2.26 4.79 -16.89
N ALA A 21 -2.52 6.10 -16.76
CA ALA A 21 -3.53 6.79 -17.57
C ALA A 21 -3.17 6.78 -19.06
N CYS A 22 -1.92 7.09 -19.43
CA CYS A 22 -1.46 7.03 -20.81
C CYS A 22 -1.66 5.64 -21.41
N PHE A 23 -1.29 4.59 -20.67
CA PHE A 23 -1.48 3.22 -21.12
C PHE A 23 -2.96 2.90 -21.35
N PHE A 24 -3.83 3.30 -20.42
CA PHE A 24 -5.28 3.09 -20.55
C PHE A 24 -5.89 3.84 -21.73
N VAL A 25 -5.53 5.12 -21.92
CA VAL A 25 -5.99 5.94 -23.05
C VAL A 25 -5.47 5.36 -24.37
N PHE A 26 -4.23 4.88 -24.41
CA PHE A 26 -3.68 4.21 -25.59
C PHE A 26 -4.45 2.94 -25.94
N CYS A 27 -4.71 2.05 -24.97
CA CYS A 27 -5.51 0.85 -25.20
C CYS A 27 -6.91 1.19 -25.72
N ASN A 28 -7.57 2.20 -25.13
CA ASN A 28 -8.88 2.66 -25.58
C ASN A 28 -8.83 3.26 -26.99
N ALA A 29 -7.80 4.03 -27.33
CA ALA A 29 -7.60 4.57 -28.68
C ALA A 29 -7.43 3.45 -29.72
N MET A 30 -6.73 2.36 -29.37
CA MET A 30 -6.60 1.18 -30.24
C MET A 30 -7.94 0.45 -30.43
N ILE A 31 -8.75 0.32 -29.38
CA ILE A 31 -10.10 -0.26 -29.47
C ILE A 31 -10.98 0.62 -30.37
N LEU A 32 -10.97 1.94 -30.17
CA LEU A 32 -11.74 2.89 -30.97
C LEU A 32 -11.30 2.92 -32.43
N HIS A 33 -9.99 2.84 -32.70
CA HIS A 33 -9.46 2.73 -34.05
C HIS A 33 -10.06 1.54 -34.79
N GLN A 34 -10.14 0.39 -34.12
CA GLN A 34 -10.72 -0.82 -34.70
C GLN A 34 -12.25 -0.73 -34.90
N LEU A 35 -12.96 0.00 -34.05
CA LEU A 35 -14.42 0.17 -34.14
C LEU A 35 -14.85 1.20 -35.19
N TYR A 36 -14.14 2.32 -35.30
CA TYR A 36 -14.56 3.48 -36.09
C TYR A 36 -13.65 3.77 -37.30
N TYR A 37 -12.64 2.94 -37.56
CA TYR A 37 -11.64 3.17 -38.62
C TYR A 37 -11.01 4.57 -38.56
N TRP A 38 -10.72 5.07 -37.37
CA TRP A 38 -10.06 6.38 -37.20
C TRP A 38 -8.63 6.32 -37.72
N GLU A 39 -8.33 6.79 -38.91
CA GLU A 39 -6.95 6.79 -39.41
C GLU A 39 -6.13 7.91 -38.77
N PHE A 40 -4.92 7.59 -38.31
CA PHE A 40 -3.96 8.57 -37.81
C PHE A 40 -3.43 9.38 -39.00
N ASN A 41 -3.80 10.67 -39.08
CA ASN A 41 -3.31 11.54 -40.13
C ASN A 41 -1.89 12.01 -39.80
N LYS A 42 -0.91 11.66 -40.65
CA LYS A 42 0.50 12.07 -40.46
C LYS A 42 0.67 13.58 -40.45
N GLU A 43 -0.17 14.32 -41.16
CA GLU A 43 -0.13 15.79 -41.20
C GLU A 43 -0.57 16.41 -39.87
N GLU A 44 -1.40 15.70 -39.10
CA GLU A 44 -1.92 16.15 -37.80
C GLU A 44 -1.25 15.45 -36.61
N ALA A 45 -0.17 14.69 -36.84
CA ALA A 45 0.47 13.86 -35.81
C ALA A 45 0.87 14.66 -34.55
N LEU A 46 1.29 15.92 -34.70
CA LEU A 46 1.62 16.79 -33.55
C LEU A 46 0.36 17.18 -32.75
N SER A 47 -0.75 17.46 -33.45
CA SER A 47 -2.05 17.76 -32.84
C SER A 47 -2.57 16.55 -32.08
N ASP A 48 -2.56 15.37 -32.72
CA ASP A 48 -3.00 14.11 -32.13
C ASP A 48 -2.18 13.72 -30.90
N ALA A 49 -0.85 13.86 -30.98
CA ALA A 49 0.03 13.59 -29.84
C ALA A 49 -0.22 14.56 -28.68
N SER A 50 -0.52 15.83 -28.98
CA SER A 50 -0.85 16.84 -27.97
C SER A 50 -2.19 16.56 -27.30
N LEU A 51 -3.21 16.19 -28.09
CA LEU A 51 -4.52 15.79 -27.59
C LEU A 51 -4.42 14.54 -26.72
N PHE A 52 -3.71 13.51 -27.18
CA PHE A 52 -3.46 12.28 -26.43
C PHE A 52 -2.79 12.57 -25.07
N SER A 53 -1.75 13.41 -25.08
CA SER A 53 -1.04 13.80 -23.87
C SER A 53 -1.94 14.56 -22.90
N LEU A 54 -2.76 15.49 -23.41
CA LEU A 54 -3.72 16.26 -22.61
C LEU A 54 -4.80 15.37 -21.99
N VAL A 55 -5.39 14.47 -22.77
CA VAL A 55 -6.41 13.52 -22.30
C VAL A 55 -5.82 12.59 -21.24
N SER A 56 -4.63 12.03 -21.50
CA SER A 56 -3.93 11.17 -20.54
C SER A 56 -3.59 11.91 -19.24
N TRP A 57 -3.22 13.19 -19.33
CA TRP A 57 -2.98 14.03 -18.15
C TRP A 57 -4.25 14.27 -17.35
N LEU A 58 -5.35 14.63 -18.01
CA LEU A 58 -6.66 14.81 -17.36
C LEU A 58 -7.12 13.51 -16.68
N PHE A 59 -6.96 12.35 -17.33
CA PHE A 59 -7.23 11.06 -16.71
C PHE A 59 -6.32 10.78 -15.51
N GLY A 60 -5.03 11.11 -15.59
CA GLY A 60 -4.10 10.99 -14.46
C GLY A 60 -4.54 11.83 -13.25
N VAL A 61 -5.03 13.05 -13.49
CA VAL A 61 -5.59 13.91 -12.43
C VAL A 61 -6.84 13.26 -11.82
N LEU A 62 -7.78 12.77 -12.64
CA LEU A 62 -8.98 12.08 -12.15
C LEU A 62 -8.63 10.84 -11.33
N LEU A 63 -7.67 10.04 -11.80
CA LEU A 63 -7.16 8.89 -11.07
C LEU A 63 -6.58 9.32 -9.71
N SER A 64 -5.81 10.41 -9.65
CA SER A 64 -5.25 10.89 -8.37
C SER A 64 -6.32 11.24 -7.34
N ILE A 65 -7.43 11.82 -7.77
CA ILE A 65 -8.57 12.16 -6.92
C ILE A 65 -9.29 10.88 -6.44
N CYS A 66 -9.47 9.91 -7.34
CA CYS A 66 -10.17 8.65 -7.04
C CYS A 66 -9.30 7.64 -6.29
N ASN A 67 -7.98 7.75 -6.34
CA ASN A 67 -7.03 6.73 -5.90
C ASN A 67 -7.22 6.33 -4.43
N TRP A 68 -7.55 7.28 -3.54
CA TRP A 68 -7.85 6.93 -2.16
C TRP A 68 -9.00 5.92 -2.05
N ARG A 69 -10.07 6.08 -2.84
CA ARG A 69 -11.19 5.11 -2.87
C ARG A 69 -10.80 3.78 -3.49
N VAL A 70 -9.96 3.81 -4.53
CA VAL A 70 -9.43 2.60 -5.17
C VAL A 70 -8.60 1.79 -4.16
N ILE A 71 -7.64 2.43 -3.49
CA ILE A 71 -6.81 1.82 -2.45
C ILE A 71 -7.68 1.22 -1.34
N ARG A 72 -8.66 1.97 -0.82
CA ARG A 72 -9.57 1.49 0.24
C ARG A 72 -10.39 0.28 -0.19
N THR A 73 -10.83 0.25 -1.45
CA THR A 73 -11.51 -0.90 -2.04
C THR A 73 -10.58 -2.10 -2.10
N LEU A 74 -9.35 -1.94 -2.61
CA LEU A 74 -8.36 -3.01 -2.69
C LEU A 74 -7.85 -3.47 -1.32
N GLU A 75 -7.85 -2.61 -0.30
CA GLU A 75 -7.56 -2.99 1.09
C GLU A 75 -8.64 -3.90 1.70
N GLY A 76 -9.84 -3.94 1.11
CA GLY A 76 -10.96 -4.70 1.65
C GLY A 76 -11.78 -3.95 2.71
N TYR A 77 -11.77 -2.61 2.70
CA TYR A 77 -12.66 -1.80 3.55
C TYR A 77 -14.04 -1.60 2.90
N GLY A 78 -15.06 -1.42 3.74
CA GLY A 78 -16.47 -1.20 3.34
C GLY A 78 -17.33 -2.44 3.58
N SER A 79 -18.53 -2.26 4.14
CA SER A 79 -19.50 -3.34 4.37
C SER A 79 -19.95 -4.03 3.09
N PHE A 80 -19.96 -3.31 1.97
CA PHE A 80 -20.35 -3.78 0.65
C PHE A 80 -19.17 -4.16 -0.24
N ASN A 81 -17.97 -4.30 0.32
CA ASN A 81 -16.80 -4.65 -0.48
C ASN A 81 -16.88 -6.14 -0.89
N PRO A 82 -16.99 -6.46 -2.19
CA PRO A 82 -17.13 -7.84 -2.64
C PRO A 82 -15.89 -8.68 -2.30
N LEU A 83 -14.73 -8.04 -2.12
CA LEU A 83 -13.48 -8.71 -1.75
C LEU A 83 -13.51 -9.23 -0.29
N GLY A 84 -14.48 -8.81 0.52
CA GLY A 84 -14.67 -9.29 1.89
C GLY A 84 -14.92 -10.80 1.97
N VAL A 85 -15.53 -11.40 0.94
CA VAL A 85 -15.79 -12.86 0.87
C VAL A 85 -14.50 -13.66 0.92
N PHE A 86 -13.40 -13.11 0.37
CA PHE A 86 -12.11 -13.79 0.35
C PHE A 86 -11.35 -13.75 1.68
N ARG A 87 -11.89 -13.06 2.71
CA ARG A 87 -11.30 -13.02 4.05
C ARG A 87 -11.10 -14.41 4.64
N PHE A 88 -12.05 -15.32 4.41
CA PHE A 88 -11.96 -16.70 4.89
C PHE A 88 -10.67 -17.39 4.42
N PHE A 89 -10.33 -17.27 3.13
CA PHE A 89 -9.10 -17.85 2.56
C PHE A 89 -7.84 -17.23 3.17
N HIS A 90 -7.84 -15.92 3.43
CA HIS A 90 -6.71 -15.25 4.07
C HIS A 90 -6.53 -15.66 5.53
N VAL A 91 -7.62 -15.82 6.28
CA VAL A 91 -7.58 -16.32 7.66
C VAL A 91 -7.08 -17.78 7.70
N TRP A 92 -7.54 -18.61 6.77
CA TRP A 92 -7.08 -20.00 6.65
C TRP A 92 -5.58 -20.07 6.32
N ASN A 93 -5.12 -19.29 5.34
CA ASN A 93 -3.70 -19.19 4.99
C ASN A 93 -2.87 -18.71 6.18
N TYR A 94 -3.30 -17.67 6.89
CA TYR A 94 -2.64 -17.21 8.11
C TYR A 94 -2.50 -18.34 9.16
N LYS A 95 -3.59 -19.06 9.46
CA LYS A 95 -3.58 -20.17 10.42
C LYS A 95 -2.61 -21.28 9.98
N ARG A 96 -2.56 -21.61 8.69
CA ARG A 96 -1.61 -22.58 8.13
C ARG A 96 -0.16 -22.12 8.33
N HIS A 97 0.14 -20.84 8.06
CA HIS A 97 1.47 -20.29 8.27
C HIS A 97 1.86 -20.26 9.75
N LYS A 98 0.93 -19.91 10.65
CA LYS A 98 1.14 -19.89 12.09
C LYS A 98 1.39 -21.30 12.66
N LYS A 99 0.59 -22.30 12.27
CA LYS A 99 0.83 -23.70 12.65
C LYS A 99 2.20 -24.19 12.20
N LYS A 100 2.64 -23.80 10.99
CA LYS A 100 3.99 -24.15 10.51
C LYS A 100 5.07 -23.47 11.35
N LEU A 101 4.89 -22.22 11.75
CA LEU A 101 5.82 -21.51 12.64
C LEU A 101 5.91 -22.19 14.02
N GLU A 102 4.79 -22.59 14.59
CA GLU A 102 4.73 -23.33 15.86
C GLU A 102 5.47 -24.66 15.75
N SER A 103 5.24 -25.43 14.67
CA SER A 103 5.96 -26.68 14.44
C SER A 103 7.48 -26.51 14.31
N LEU A 104 7.95 -25.43 13.65
CA LEU A 104 9.38 -25.12 13.56
C LEU A 104 9.98 -24.71 14.91
N THR A 105 9.18 -24.08 15.76
CA THR A 105 9.61 -23.68 17.11
C THR A 105 9.77 -24.89 18.02
N LEU A 106 8.83 -25.84 17.94
CA LEU A 106 8.92 -27.13 18.63
C LEU A 106 10.06 -28.00 18.08
N GLU A 107 10.30 -27.97 16.76
CA GLU A 107 11.46 -28.67 16.20
C GLU A 107 12.75 -28.06 16.76
N LEU A 108 12.87 -26.73 16.79
CA LEU A 108 14.06 -26.06 17.29
C LEU A 108 14.41 -26.41 18.75
N SER A 109 13.43 -26.68 19.62
CA SER A 109 13.68 -27.06 21.02
C SER A 109 14.20 -28.49 21.19
N ASN A 110 14.02 -29.35 20.19
CA ASN A 110 14.26 -30.80 20.32
C ASN A 110 15.55 -31.27 19.63
N TYR A 111 16.30 -30.39 18.95
CA TYR A 111 17.54 -30.76 18.25
C TYR A 111 18.77 -30.13 18.89
N SER A 112 19.83 -30.93 19.02
CA SER A 112 21.14 -30.50 19.54
C SER A 112 22.20 -30.33 18.44
N ASP A 113 21.93 -30.81 17.22
CA ASP A 113 22.85 -30.73 16.08
C ASP A 113 23.00 -29.27 15.60
N LYS A 114 24.25 -28.76 15.57
CA LYS A 114 24.54 -27.34 15.30
C LYS A 114 24.14 -26.89 13.90
N ASP A 115 24.39 -27.71 12.88
CA ASP A 115 24.10 -27.35 11.49
C ASP A 115 22.61 -27.36 11.22
N ARG A 116 21.90 -28.36 11.73
CA ARG A 116 20.44 -28.43 11.65
C ARG A 116 19.78 -27.32 12.45
N LEU A 117 20.29 -26.98 13.64
CA LEU A 117 19.81 -25.83 14.42
C LEU A 117 19.93 -24.52 13.63
N ARG A 118 21.05 -24.30 12.93
CA ARG A 118 21.25 -23.11 12.10
C ARG A 118 20.23 -23.05 10.96
N ALA A 119 20.04 -24.16 10.25
CA ALA A 119 19.05 -24.25 9.18
C ALA A 119 17.61 -24.02 9.68
N LEU A 120 17.25 -24.58 10.84
CA LEU A 120 15.94 -24.38 11.47
C LEU A 120 15.72 -22.94 11.92
N LYS A 121 16.72 -22.32 12.57
CA LYS A 121 16.67 -20.90 12.95
C LYS A 121 16.45 -20.01 11.74
N HIS A 122 17.15 -20.28 10.64
CA HIS A 122 16.96 -19.53 9.40
C HIS A 122 15.53 -19.70 8.86
N LYS A 123 15.03 -20.93 8.73
CA LYS A 123 13.65 -21.20 8.27
C LYS A 123 12.60 -20.54 9.16
N LEU A 124 12.78 -20.59 10.47
CA LEU A 124 11.90 -19.96 11.45
C LEU A 124 11.93 -18.43 11.33
N SER A 125 13.12 -17.83 11.20
CA SER A 125 13.28 -16.39 11.00
C SER A 125 12.58 -15.92 9.73
N MET A 126 12.84 -16.59 8.59
CA MET A 126 12.17 -16.29 7.32
C MET A 126 10.64 -16.37 7.42
N ARG A 127 10.12 -17.34 8.19
CA ARG A 127 8.68 -17.49 8.38
C ARG A 127 8.08 -16.41 9.28
N LYS A 128 8.82 -15.97 10.32
CA LYS A 128 8.44 -14.84 11.17
C LYS A 128 8.38 -13.54 10.36
N VAL A 129 9.41 -13.26 9.58
CA VAL A 129 9.47 -12.08 8.69
C VAL A 129 8.30 -12.11 7.71
N TYR A 130 8.07 -13.25 7.05
CA TYR A 130 6.92 -13.40 6.14
C TYR A 130 5.59 -13.08 6.81
N LEU A 131 5.32 -13.64 8.00
CA LEU A 131 4.08 -13.36 8.72
C LEU A 131 3.96 -11.90 9.14
N ALA A 132 5.06 -11.29 9.62
CA ALA A 132 5.10 -9.90 10.05
C ALA A 132 4.92 -8.90 8.90
N ASP A 133 5.35 -9.26 7.68
CA ASP A 133 5.21 -8.38 6.50
C ASP A 133 3.85 -8.53 5.80
N HIS A 134 3.22 -9.71 5.86
CA HIS A 134 2.02 -10.00 5.06
C HIS A 134 0.72 -10.07 5.86
N TYR A 135 0.79 -10.16 7.19
CA TYR A 135 -0.40 -10.32 8.02
C TYR A 135 -0.31 -9.48 9.31
N PRO A 136 -1.45 -8.97 9.80
CA PRO A 136 -1.50 -8.44 11.16
C PRO A 136 -1.28 -9.53 12.20
N ASN A 137 -0.82 -9.14 13.38
CA ASN A 137 -0.62 -10.03 14.52
C ASN A 137 -1.94 -10.62 15.05
N ASN A 138 -3.06 -9.90 14.93
CA ASN A 138 -4.38 -10.36 15.36
C ASN A 138 -5.21 -10.90 14.17
N PRO A 139 -5.69 -12.15 14.22
CA PRO A 139 -6.54 -12.74 13.17
C PRO A 139 -7.82 -11.95 12.87
N LEU A 140 -8.37 -11.23 13.86
CA LEU A 140 -9.58 -10.42 13.68
C LEU A 140 -9.32 -9.23 12.74
N TRP A 141 -8.08 -8.78 12.61
CA TRP A 141 -7.70 -7.67 11.75
C TRP A 141 -7.36 -8.09 10.31
N ILE A 142 -7.36 -9.40 10.02
CA ILE A 142 -7.14 -9.92 8.67
C ILE A 142 -8.24 -9.43 7.73
N LYS A 143 -7.82 -8.83 6.62
CA LYS A 143 -8.62 -8.28 5.54
C LYS A 143 -8.91 -9.30 4.44
N GLY A 144 -9.84 -8.93 3.55
CA GLY A 144 -10.27 -9.74 2.40
C GLY A 144 -9.22 -9.91 1.30
N THR A 145 -8.14 -9.12 1.31
CA THR A 145 -7.13 -9.13 0.24
C THR A 145 -5.71 -9.24 0.78
N GLY A 146 -4.80 -9.79 -0.02
CA GLY A 146 -3.37 -9.84 0.33
C GLY A 146 -2.74 -8.45 0.44
N PHE A 147 -3.18 -7.50 -0.40
CA PHE A 147 -2.77 -6.10 -0.36
C PHE A 147 -3.17 -5.43 0.95
N GLY A 148 -4.45 -5.53 1.34
CA GLY A 148 -4.94 -4.97 2.60
C GLY A 148 -4.32 -5.61 3.84
N ASN A 149 -4.02 -6.92 3.79
CA ASN A 149 -3.31 -7.59 4.87
C ASN A 149 -1.87 -7.09 5.03
N THR A 150 -1.18 -6.80 3.92
CA THR A 150 0.18 -6.22 3.91
C THR A 150 0.17 -4.81 4.48
N ILE A 151 -0.77 -3.96 4.05
CA ILE A 151 -0.96 -2.62 4.62
C ILE A 151 -1.23 -2.70 6.12
N ARG A 152 -2.19 -3.54 6.50
CA ARG A 152 -2.56 -3.70 7.91
C ARG A 152 -1.40 -4.23 8.78
N ALA A 153 -0.50 -5.02 8.20
CA ALA A 153 0.64 -5.56 8.91
C ALA A 153 1.60 -4.45 9.38
N PHE A 154 1.95 -3.50 8.51
CA PHE A 154 2.81 -2.38 8.91
C PHE A 154 2.05 -1.26 9.62
N GLU A 155 0.74 -1.06 9.40
CA GLU A 155 -0.05 -0.08 10.16
C GLU A 155 -0.05 -0.35 11.66
N VAL A 156 -0.04 -1.63 12.04
CA VAL A 156 -0.09 -2.09 13.43
C VAL A 156 1.31 -2.10 14.07
N TYR A 157 2.37 -2.02 13.28
CA TYR A 157 3.75 -2.07 13.77
C TYR A 157 4.04 -1.04 14.88
N PRO A 158 3.71 0.27 14.74
CA PRO A 158 4.02 1.26 15.77
C PRO A 158 3.31 0.96 17.10
N LYS A 159 2.08 0.42 17.03
CA LYS A 159 1.32 0.04 18.20
C LYS A 159 1.98 -1.13 18.94
N ILE A 160 2.45 -2.14 18.22
CA ILE A 160 3.11 -3.30 18.83
C ILE A 160 4.47 -2.88 19.42
N MET A 161 5.28 -2.16 18.65
CA MET A 161 6.66 -1.87 19.02
C MET A 161 6.79 -0.76 20.06
N TYR A 162 5.93 0.26 19.96
CA TYR A 162 6.05 1.50 20.73
C TYR A 162 4.78 1.87 21.50
N GLY A 163 3.66 1.17 21.34
CA GLY A 163 2.38 1.57 21.94
C GLY A 163 1.68 2.72 21.19
N ALA A 164 2.32 3.22 20.14
CA ALA A 164 1.85 4.34 19.33
C ALA A 164 0.76 3.92 18.33
N GLU A 165 -0.44 4.48 18.44
CA GLU A 165 -1.47 4.31 17.41
C GLU A 165 -1.12 5.14 16.17
N SER A 166 -0.75 4.46 15.09
CA SER A 166 -0.20 5.06 13.88
C SER A 166 -1.06 6.18 13.30
N ILE A 167 -2.38 5.98 13.25
CA ILE A 167 -3.34 6.95 12.69
C ILE A 167 -3.30 8.29 13.43
N TYR A 168 -3.24 8.28 14.76
CA TYR A 168 -3.30 9.52 15.56
C TYR A 168 -1.96 10.23 15.68
N ILE A 169 -0.87 9.47 15.61
CA ILE A 169 0.49 9.99 15.75
C ILE A 169 1.07 10.46 14.40
N TRP A 170 0.60 9.92 13.28
CA TRP A 170 1.16 10.19 11.95
C TRP A 170 1.30 11.69 11.63
N ASP A 171 0.24 12.49 11.82
CA ASP A 171 0.30 13.93 11.48
C ASP A 171 1.34 14.69 12.31
N ARG A 172 1.58 14.27 13.55
CA ARG A 172 2.60 14.84 14.44
C ARG A 172 3.99 14.37 14.06
N MET A 173 4.12 13.13 13.60
CA MET A 173 5.36 12.60 13.04
C MET A 173 5.76 13.38 11.79
N VAL A 174 4.83 13.65 10.87
CA VAL A 174 5.10 14.43 9.65
C VAL A 174 5.69 15.81 9.97
N ALA A 175 5.34 16.42 11.10
CA ALA A 175 5.91 17.70 11.53
C ALA A 175 7.40 17.62 11.94
N VAL A 176 7.93 16.44 12.24
CA VAL A 176 9.32 16.23 12.66
C VAL A 176 10.15 15.38 11.69
N ILE A 177 9.51 14.68 10.74
CA ILE A 177 10.21 13.93 9.69
C ILE A 177 10.94 14.92 8.78
N SER A 178 12.20 14.60 8.43
CA SER A 178 12.99 15.41 7.49
C SER A 178 12.37 15.41 6.10
N LYS A 179 12.66 16.45 5.30
CA LYS A 179 12.12 16.54 3.93
C LYS A 179 12.64 15.41 3.06
N GLU A 180 13.92 15.07 3.22
CA GLU A 180 14.62 14.00 2.51
C GLU A 180 13.98 12.64 2.81
N PHE A 181 13.61 12.37 4.06
CA PHE A 181 12.95 11.11 4.41
C PHE A 181 11.48 11.08 3.95
N MET A 182 10.77 12.22 3.97
CA MET A 182 9.45 12.32 3.37
C MET A 182 9.47 12.02 1.87
N GLU A 183 10.52 12.41 1.14
CA GLU A 183 10.70 12.07 -0.27
C GLU A 183 10.80 10.56 -0.48
N ILE A 184 11.58 9.83 0.36
CA ILE A 184 11.66 8.36 0.32
C ILE A 184 10.28 7.70 0.54
N ILE A 185 9.50 8.23 1.49
CA ILE A 185 8.14 7.73 1.75
C ILE A 185 7.23 8.00 0.55
N ASN A 186 7.30 9.19 -0.05
CA ASN A 186 6.49 9.54 -1.21
C ASN A 186 6.87 8.73 -2.46
N GLU A 187 8.16 8.45 -2.67
CA GLU A 187 8.64 7.59 -3.74
C GLU A 187 8.16 6.14 -3.60
N SER A 188 8.19 5.60 -2.39
CA SER A 188 7.67 4.25 -2.15
C SER A 188 6.14 4.21 -2.26
N LYS A 189 5.44 5.25 -1.84
CA LYS A 189 3.99 5.40 -2.03
C LYS A 189 3.61 5.50 -3.51
N SER A 190 4.36 6.23 -4.33
CA SER A 190 4.04 6.39 -5.75
C SER A 190 4.15 5.08 -6.54
N ARG A 191 5.05 4.16 -6.11
CA ARG A 191 5.07 2.78 -6.63
C ARG A 191 3.81 1.99 -6.28
N VAL A 192 3.27 2.17 -5.06
CA VAL A 192 1.98 1.58 -4.68
C VAL A 192 0.86 2.14 -5.54
N ASP A 193 0.81 3.46 -5.71
CA ASP A 193 -0.19 4.14 -6.54
C ASP A 193 -0.17 3.64 -7.98
N PHE A 194 1.03 3.51 -8.56
CA PHE A 194 1.20 2.95 -9.90
C PHE A 194 0.55 1.58 -10.04
N TRP A 195 0.92 0.61 -9.19
CA TRP A 195 0.39 -0.76 -9.30
C TRP A 195 -1.10 -0.86 -9.00
N VAL A 196 -1.59 -0.06 -8.05
CA VAL A 196 -3.02 0.02 -7.74
C VAL A 196 -3.81 0.59 -8.92
N ASN A 197 -3.33 1.67 -9.54
CA ASN A 197 -3.97 2.28 -10.70
C ASN A 197 -3.91 1.36 -11.92
N VAL A 198 -2.78 0.69 -12.18
CA VAL A 198 -2.68 -0.33 -13.24
C VAL A 198 -3.71 -1.43 -13.04
N LEU A 199 -3.82 -1.99 -11.83
CA LEU A 199 -4.82 -3.01 -11.53
C LEU A 199 -6.25 -2.52 -11.75
N PHE A 200 -6.56 -1.32 -11.28
CA PHE A 200 -7.88 -0.73 -11.40
C PHE A 200 -8.27 -0.51 -12.87
N LEU A 201 -7.37 0.07 -13.66
CA LEU A 201 -7.58 0.31 -15.08
C LEU A 201 -7.63 -1.00 -15.89
N LEU A 202 -6.85 -2.02 -15.52
CA LEU A 202 -6.94 -3.35 -16.13
C LEU A 202 -8.30 -4.02 -15.90
N ILE A 203 -8.90 -3.85 -14.71
CA ILE A 203 -10.25 -4.36 -14.43
C ILE A 203 -11.27 -3.64 -15.33
N ILE A 204 -11.15 -2.32 -15.48
CA ILE A 204 -12.04 -1.54 -16.37
C ILE A 204 -11.87 -1.98 -17.82
N LEU A 205 -10.64 -2.03 -18.34
CA LEU A 205 -10.36 -2.50 -19.70
C LEU A 205 -10.89 -3.91 -19.96
N ALA A 206 -10.69 -4.83 -19.01
CA ALA A 206 -11.19 -6.20 -19.14
C ALA A 206 -12.72 -6.24 -19.21
N ALA A 207 -13.40 -5.39 -18.44
CA ALA A 207 -14.86 -5.26 -18.49
C ALA A 207 -15.33 -4.65 -19.82
N GLU A 208 -14.66 -3.60 -20.32
CA GLU A 208 -14.94 -2.98 -21.63
C GLU A 208 -14.80 -4.00 -22.77
N VAL A 209 -13.68 -4.73 -22.81
CA VAL A 209 -13.42 -5.80 -23.80
C VAL A 209 -14.46 -6.90 -23.74
N LEU A 210 -14.84 -7.35 -22.53
CA LEU A 210 -15.86 -8.38 -22.35
C LEU A 210 -17.23 -7.91 -22.85
N ILE A 211 -17.63 -6.67 -22.57
CA ILE A 211 -18.88 -6.08 -23.04
C ILE A 211 -18.91 -6.02 -24.57
N LEU A 212 -17.81 -5.59 -25.20
CA LEU A 212 -17.70 -5.54 -26.66
C LEU A 212 -17.82 -6.93 -27.30
N ASP A 213 -17.16 -7.95 -26.73
CA ASP A 213 -17.23 -9.32 -27.23
C ASP A 213 -18.62 -9.96 -27.07
N MET A 214 -19.29 -9.66 -25.94
CA MET A 214 -20.66 -10.12 -25.66
C MET A 214 -21.72 -9.42 -26.53
N SER A 215 -21.46 -8.18 -26.97
CA SER A 215 -22.38 -7.41 -27.82
C SER A 215 -22.33 -7.79 -29.30
N ASP A 216 -21.49 -8.75 -29.68
CA ASP A 216 -21.17 -9.12 -31.07
C ASP A 216 -20.57 -7.97 -31.92
N THR A 217 -20.32 -6.80 -31.34
CA THR A 217 -19.72 -5.64 -32.04
C THR A 217 -18.30 -5.96 -32.51
N MET A 218 -17.52 -6.66 -31.68
CA MET A 218 -16.14 -7.02 -32.00
C MET A 218 -15.76 -8.32 -31.31
N LYS A 219 -15.44 -9.35 -32.10
CA LYS A 219 -15.01 -10.65 -31.55
C LYS A 219 -13.56 -10.62 -31.10
N MET A 220 -13.36 -10.93 -29.84
CA MET A 220 -12.04 -10.93 -29.21
C MET A 220 -11.43 -12.32 -29.26
N PRO A 221 -10.15 -12.47 -29.63
CA PRO A 221 -9.52 -13.77 -29.60
C PRO A 221 -9.32 -14.22 -28.14
N TRP A 222 -9.55 -15.52 -27.87
CA TRP A 222 -9.54 -16.06 -26.50
C TRP A 222 -8.23 -15.83 -25.73
N TRP A 223 -7.09 -15.72 -26.43
CA TRP A 223 -5.79 -15.49 -25.81
C TRP A 223 -5.68 -14.10 -25.17
N LEU A 224 -6.48 -13.12 -25.60
CA LEU A 224 -6.50 -11.78 -25.01
C LEU A 224 -6.95 -11.84 -23.54
N TYR A 225 -7.93 -12.68 -23.23
CA TYR A 225 -8.37 -12.93 -21.84
C TYR A 225 -7.26 -13.54 -20.98
N LEU A 226 -6.42 -14.42 -21.55
CA LEU A 226 -5.24 -14.93 -20.85
C LEU A 226 -4.21 -13.83 -20.59
N VAL A 227 -3.99 -12.94 -21.55
CA VAL A 227 -3.09 -11.79 -21.36
C VAL A 227 -3.61 -10.89 -20.23
N PHE A 228 -4.91 -10.56 -20.21
CA PHE A 228 -5.51 -9.80 -19.11
C PHE A 228 -5.37 -10.50 -17.76
N LEU A 229 -5.60 -11.82 -17.70
CA LEU A 229 -5.42 -12.60 -16.48
C LEU A 229 -3.96 -12.54 -15.99
N LEU A 230 -2.99 -12.70 -16.89
CA LEU A 230 -1.56 -12.62 -16.55
C LEU A 230 -1.19 -11.21 -16.04
N LEU A 231 -1.63 -10.16 -16.74
CA LEU A 231 -1.39 -8.76 -16.32
C LEU A 231 -2.05 -8.46 -14.98
N PHE A 232 -3.25 -8.98 -14.73
CA PHE A 232 -3.93 -8.85 -13.44
C PHE A 232 -3.15 -9.54 -12.32
N LEU A 233 -2.65 -10.77 -12.54
CA LEU A 233 -1.84 -11.49 -11.56
C LEU A 233 -0.52 -10.75 -11.27
N LEU A 234 0.13 -10.21 -12.31
CA LEU A 234 1.34 -9.39 -12.18
C LEU A 234 1.07 -8.11 -11.42
N GLY A 235 0.01 -7.37 -11.76
CA GLY A 235 -0.41 -6.16 -11.06
C GLY A 235 -0.73 -6.43 -9.59
N SER A 236 -1.43 -7.54 -9.30
CA SER A 236 -1.78 -7.96 -7.94
C SER A 236 -0.54 -8.26 -7.10
N LYS A 237 0.45 -8.92 -7.71
CA LYS A 237 1.75 -9.14 -7.08
C LYS A 237 2.49 -7.82 -6.87
N GLY A 238 2.59 -6.97 -7.89
CA GLY A 238 3.26 -5.67 -7.83
C GLY A 238 2.67 -4.75 -6.76
N ALA A 239 1.34 -4.71 -6.61
CA ALA A 239 0.67 -3.92 -5.58
C ALA A 239 1.03 -4.41 -4.16
N LYS A 240 1.10 -5.73 -3.93
CA LYS A 240 1.51 -6.29 -2.63
C LYS A 240 2.98 -6.02 -2.33
N ASP A 241 3.86 -6.26 -3.29
CA ASP A 241 5.30 -6.11 -3.11
C ASP A 241 5.67 -4.63 -2.87
N SER A 242 5.07 -3.70 -3.63
CA SER A 242 5.23 -2.26 -3.41
C SER A 242 4.64 -1.79 -2.07
N ALA A 243 3.50 -2.34 -1.64
CA ALA A 243 2.93 -2.04 -0.32
C ALA A 243 3.86 -2.48 0.81
N ARG A 244 4.55 -3.62 0.66
CA ARG A 244 5.54 -4.09 1.63
C ARG A 244 6.72 -3.12 1.71
N GLU A 245 7.27 -2.67 0.58
CA GLU A 245 8.36 -1.69 0.53
C GLU A 245 7.99 -0.35 1.15
N TRP A 246 6.79 0.15 0.83
CA TRP A 246 6.26 1.35 1.45
C TRP A 246 6.12 1.15 2.97
N GLY A 247 5.62 0.00 3.41
CA GLY A 247 5.57 -0.39 4.81
C GLY A 247 6.93 -0.37 5.51
N VAL A 248 8.01 -0.78 4.86
CA VAL A 248 9.37 -0.65 5.42
C VAL A 248 9.72 0.81 5.67
N SER A 249 9.47 1.69 4.70
CA SER A 249 9.74 3.14 4.83
C SER A 249 8.94 3.76 5.98
N ILE A 250 7.66 3.38 6.13
CA ILE A 250 6.81 3.82 7.24
C ILE A 250 7.33 3.31 8.59
N LYS A 251 7.68 2.02 8.71
CA LYS A 251 8.25 1.44 9.94
C LYS A 251 9.51 2.20 10.35
N SER A 252 10.43 2.42 9.40
CA SER A 252 11.65 3.20 9.63
C SER A 252 11.37 4.65 10.02
N ALA A 253 10.30 5.27 9.51
CA ALA A 253 9.88 6.60 9.94
C ALA A 253 9.59 6.62 11.44
N PHE A 254 8.83 5.64 11.94
CA PHE A 254 8.56 5.50 13.37
C PHE A 254 9.84 5.24 14.16
N ASP A 255 10.68 4.31 13.72
CA ASP A 255 11.91 3.96 14.44
C ASP A 255 12.86 5.15 14.65
N ILE A 256 12.96 6.03 13.64
CA ILE A 256 13.89 7.16 13.65
C ILE A 256 13.28 8.41 14.28
N TYR A 257 12.04 8.75 13.91
CA TYR A 257 11.47 10.06 14.22
C TYR A 257 10.55 10.06 15.44
N LEU A 258 10.14 8.90 15.95
CA LEU A 258 9.34 8.84 17.17
C LEU A 258 10.13 9.37 18.39
N PRO A 259 11.42 9.03 18.61
CA PRO A 259 12.24 9.67 19.64
C PRO A 259 12.41 11.19 19.44
N VAL A 260 12.51 11.64 18.19
CA VAL A 260 12.61 13.08 17.86
C VAL A 260 11.32 13.80 18.24
N LEU A 261 10.17 13.22 17.93
CA LEU A 261 8.86 13.73 18.32
C LEU A 261 8.74 13.80 19.85
N TYR A 262 9.17 12.75 20.56
CA TYR A 262 9.15 12.70 22.03
C TYR A 262 9.86 13.91 22.64
N LYS A 263 11.07 14.22 22.14
CA LYS A 263 11.85 15.38 22.57
C LYS A 263 11.16 16.70 22.23
N LYS A 264 10.57 16.83 21.04
CA LYS A 264 9.86 18.05 20.60
C LYS A 264 8.57 18.31 21.39
N LEU A 265 7.89 17.27 21.86
CA LEU A 265 6.74 17.38 22.75
C LEU A 265 7.12 17.71 24.20
N ASN A 266 8.42 17.71 24.49
CA ASN A 266 9.01 18.00 25.80
C ASN A 266 8.53 17.04 26.90
N PHE A 267 8.35 15.76 26.57
CA PHE A 267 8.01 14.72 27.54
C PHE A 267 9.22 14.33 28.40
N GLN A 268 8.95 13.90 29.64
CA GLN A 268 9.97 13.36 30.55
C GLN A 268 10.59 12.10 29.97
N THR A 269 11.92 11.98 29.98
CA THR A 269 12.59 10.83 29.37
C THR A 269 12.24 9.56 30.16
N PRO A 270 11.69 8.52 29.49
CA PRO A 270 11.32 7.29 30.17
C PRO A 270 12.57 6.57 30.67
N ALA A 271 12.52 6.02 31.88
CA ALA A 271 13.60 5.23 32.46
C ALA A 271 13.64 3.81 31.88
N THR A 272 12.50 3.31 31.40
CA THR A 272 12.37 1.95 30.86
C THR A 272 11.62 1.92 29.54
N LYS A 273 11.85 0.86 28.75
CA LYS A 273 11.09 0.60 27.52
C LYS A 273 9.58 0.43 27.77
N SER A 274 9.20 -0.15 28.91
CA SER A 274 7.78 -0.31 29.26
C SER A 274 7.11 1.03 29.52
N GLU A 275 7.83 1.95 30.17
CA GLU A 275 7.35 3.31 30.40
C GLU A 275 7.27 4.11 29.10
N GLU A 276 8.25 3.97 28.20
CA GLU A 276 8.18 4.56 26.85
C GLU A 276 6.94 4.07 26.10
N TRP A 277 6.70 2.76 26.11
CA TRP A 277 5.55 2.16 25.45
C TRP A 277 4.23 2.69 26.03
N GLN A 278 4.13 2.76 27.36
CA GLN A 278 2.94 3.28 28.04
C GLN A 278 2.71 4.76 27.72
N ASN A 279 3.76 5.58 27.72
CA ASN A 279 3.65 7.01 27.39
C ASN A 279 3.10 7.24 25.98
N TRP A 280 3.55 6.46 24.99
CA TRP A 280 3.02 6.55 23.63
C TRP A 280 1.59 6.04 23.50
N HIS A 281 1.25 4.99 24.25
CA HIS A 281 -0.11 4.48 24.34
C HIS A 281 -1.06 5.52 24.95
N ASP A 282 -0.66 6.13 26.06
CA ASP A 282 -1.44 7.15 26.75
C ASP A 282 -1.57 8.41 25.88
N PHE A 283 -0.48 8.84 25.24
CA PHE A 283 -0.53 9.97 24.31
C PHE A 283 -1.46 9.71 23.11
N SER A 284 -1.43 8.50 22.55
CA SER A 284 -2.36 8.09 21.48
C SER A 284 -3.82 8.13 21.95
N THR A 285 -4.07 7.65 23.16
CA THR A 285 -5.38 7.59 23.79
C THR A 285 -5.89 9.01 24.12
N ALA A 286 -5.02 9.87 24.65
CA ALA A 286 -5.26 11.28 24.90
C ALA A 286 -5.73 12.01 23.64
N ILE A 287 -5.05 11.80 22.51
CA ILE A 287 -5.42 12.45 21.23
C ILE A 287 -6.78 11.94 20.73
N SER A 288 -6.97 10.62 20.73
CA SER A 288 -8.16 9.98 20.17
C SER A 288 -9.43 10.27 20.97
N HIS A 289 -9.34 10.25 22.29
CA HIS A 289 -10.46 10.51 23.20
C HIS A 289 -10.55 11.97 23.64
N LYS A 290 -9.57 12.79 23.28
CA LYS A 290 -9.43 14.19 23.75
C LYS A 290 -9.32 14.28 25.28
N ASP A 291 -8.62 13.32 25.88
CA ASP A 291 -8.43 13.22 27.34
C ASP A 291 -7.06 13.81 27.75
N PRO A 292 -7.02 14.99 28.39
CA PRO A 292 -5.76 15.61 28.78
C PRO A 292 -5.07 14.90 29.95
N LEU A 293 -5.77 14.07 30.73
CA LEU A 293 -5.19 13.37 31.89
C LEU A 293 -4.20 12.28 31.48
N LEU A 294 -4.32 11.79 30.25
CA LEU A 294 -3.45 10.78 29.66
C LEU A 294 -2.24 11.39 28.92
N ILE A 295 -2.05 12.71 28.97
CA ILE A 295 -0.87 13.31 28.36
C ILE A 295 0.36 12.99 29.23
N PRO A 296 1.44 12.41 28.65
CA PRO A 296 2.66 12.14 29.40
C PRO A 296 3.22 13.40 30.06
N LYS A 297 3.81 13.23 31.25
CA LYS A 297 4.38 14.35 32.02
C LYS A 297 5.41 15.09 31.19
N LYS A 298 5.30 16.42 31.16
CA LYS A 298 6.27 17.30 30.51
C LYS A 298 7.45 17.61 31.44
N LYS A 299 8.62 17.86 30.86
CA LYS A 299 9.73 18.49 31.58
C LYS A 299 9.42 19.98 31.65
N PHE A 300 9.07 20.48 32.83
CA PHE A 300 9.07 21.92 33.05
C PHE A 300 10.53 22.31 33.33
N GLU A 301 11.10 23.17 32.47
CA GLU A 301 12.35 23.85 32.82
C GLU A 301 12.03 24.75 34.02
N ALA A 302 12.74 24.53 35.12
CA ALA A 302 12.65 25.36 36.32
C ALA A 302 13.45 26.65 36.12
#